data_AF-A0A1M4PKG3-F1
#
_entry.id   AF-A0A1M4PKG3-F1
#
_cell.length_a   1.000
_cell.length_b   1.000
_cell.length_c   1.000
_cell.angle_alpha   90.00
_cell.angle_beta   90.00
_cell.angle_gamma   90.00
#
_symmetry.space_group_name_H-M   'P 1'
#
loop_
_entity.id
_entity.type
_entity.pdbx_description
1 polymer ?
#
loop_
_entity_poly.entity_id
_entity_poly.type
_entity_poly.pdbx_seq_one_letter_code
_entity_poly.pdbx_strand_id
1 'polypeptide(L)'
;MEEVEHLRHTSINKEIYDMGKETIERVFADMKEKHGMRWTTLRGLGKVKAQAMLIVVCMNLKKMANWMWRSGKDGPNPSNPCTNLHGLIIDLYSFIIILLKNTIFIIKKTVFFNKMPRLDMSSLGFIKQFYL
;
A
#
# COMPACT_ATOMS: atom_id res chain seq x y z
N MET A 1 19.76 -25.58 25.63
CA MET A 1 18.80 -26.44 24.89
C MET A 1 18.02 -27.32 25.87
N GLU A 2 18.69 -27.87 26.88
CA GLU A 2 18.11 -28.70 27.95
C GLU A 2 17.01 -27.99 28.78
N GLU A 3 17.20 -26.69 29.08
CA GLU A 3 16.22 -25.88 29.83
C GLU A 3 14.90 -25.64 29.05
N VAL A 4 14.98 -25.52 27.72
CA VAL A 4 13.80 -25.31 26.85
C VAL A 4 12.92 -26.56 26.82
N GLU A 5 13.53 -27.74 26.85
CA GLU A 5 12.77 -29.00 26.83
C GLU A 5 12.06 -29.24 28.16
N HIS A 6 12.70 -28.93 29.29
CA HIS A 6 12.03 -28.97 30.59
C HIS A 6 10.83 -27.99 30.65
N LEU A 7 10.99 -26.79 30.11
CA LEU A 7 9.92 -25.79 30.06
C LEU A 7 8.72 -26.25 29.22
N ARG A 8 8.93 -27.00 28.13
CA ARG A 8 7.82 -27.52 27.28
C ARG A 8 6.87 -28.44 28.03
N HIS A 9 7.37 -29.15 29.05
CA HIS A 9 6.57 -30.10 29.83
C HIS A 9 5.82 -29.46 31.02
N THR A 10 6.02 -28.16 31.27
CA THR A 10 5.22 -27.44 32.28
C THR A 10 3.76 -27.34 31.83
N SER A 11 2.82 -27.41 32.77
CA SER A 11 1.37 -27.38 32.49
C SER A 11 0.95 -26.15 31.69
N ILE A 12 1.49 -24.98 32.05
CA ILE A 12 1.23 -23.69 31.39
C ILE A 12 1.72 -23.72 29.94
N ASN A 13 2.97 -24.13 29.70
CA ASN A 13 3.50 -24.14 28.33
C ASN A 13 2.79 -25.17 27.46
N LYS A 14 2.40 -26.32 28.02
CA LYS A 14 1.61 -27.32 27.30
C LYS A 14 0.28 -26.73 26.81
N GLU A 15 -0.43 -26.01 27.66
CA GLU A 15 -1.67 -25.31 27.29
C GLU A 15 -1.42 -24.22 26.22
N ILE A 16 -0.35 -23.44 26.36
CA ILE A 16 0.03 -22.42 25.36
C ILE A 16 0.37 -23.06 24.00
N TYR A 17 1.10 -24.18 24.00
CA TYR A 17 1.40 -24.92 22.77
C TYR A 17 0.14 -25.52 22.14
N ASP A 18 -0.80 -26.00 22.96
CA ASP A 18 -2.10 -26.48 22.49
C ASP A 18 -2.95 -25.37 21.88
N MET A 19 -3.00 -24.18 22.48
CA MET A 19 -3.69 -23.02 21.87
C MET A 19 -2.97 -22.50 20.62
N GLY A 20 -1.64 -22.62 20.58
CA GLY A 20 -0.81 -22.21 19.46
C GLY A 20 -1.13 -22.99 18.19
N LYS A 21 -1.30 -24.31 18.30
CA LYS A 21 -1.63 -25.18 17.15
C LYS A 21 -2.95 -24.77 16.50
N GLU A 22 -4.00 -24.56 17.31
CA GLU A 22 -5.32 -24.20 16.81
C GLU A 22 -5.34 -22.80 16.18
N THR A 23 -4.60 -21.87 16.77
CA THR A 23 -4.49 -20.51 16.25
C THR A 23 -3.79 -20.49 14.90
N ILE A 24 -2.73 -21.28 14.76
CA ILE A 24 -2.02 -21.46 13.49
C ILE A 24 -2.94 -22.07 12.44
N GLU A 25 -3.66 -23.14 12.77
CA GLU A 25 -4.61 -23.79 11.86
C GLU A 25 -5.74 -22.86 11.40
N ARG A 26 -6.32 -22.07 12.33
CA ARG A 26 -7.33 -21.05 12.00
C ARG A 26 -6.78 -19.97 11.06
N VAL A 27 -5.56 -19.50 11.28
CA VAL A 27 -4.90 -18.53 10.39
C VAL A 27 -4.67 -19.14 9.00
N PHE A 28 -4.21 -20.39 8.92
CA PHE A 28 -4.04 -21.06 7.63
C PHE A 28 -5.36 -21.30 6.90
N ALA A 29 -6.44 -21.60 7.61
CA ALA A 29 -7.79 -21.70 7.02
C ALA A 29 -8.22 -20.35 6.43
N ASP A 30 -8.05 -19.27 7.18
CA ASP A 30 -8.34 -17.90 6.73
C ASP A 30 -7.49 -17.49 5.52
N MET A 31 -6.22 -17.85 5.49
CA MET A 31 -5.35 -17.62 4.33
C MET A 31 -5.89 -18.29 3.07
N LYS A 32 -6.32 -19.55 3.19
CA LYS A 32 -6.84 -20.33 2.06
C LYS A 32 -8.16 -19.76 1.55
N GLU A 33 -9.08 -19.45 2.45
CA GLU A 33 -10.45 -19.04 2.11
C GLU A 33 -10.56 -17.55 1.74
N LYS A 34 -10.01 -16.65 2.57
CA LYS A 34 -10.18 -15.19 2.42
C LYS A 34 -9.11 -14.55 1.55
N HIS A 35 -7.90 -15.12 1.49
CA HIS A 35 -6.76 -14.53 0.81
C HIS A 35 -6.34 -15.31 -0.46
N GLY A 36 -7.17 -16.23 -0.92
CA GLY A 36 -6.99 -16.91 -2.21
C GLY A 36 -5.82 -17.90 -2.25
N MET A 37 -5.29 -18.31 -1.09
CA MET A 37 -4.17 -19.25 -1.01
C MET A 37 -4.60 -20.73 -1.18
N ARG A 38 -5.86 -20.99 -1.52
CA ARG A 38 -6.33 -22.34 -1.89
C ARG A 38 -5.63 -22.85 -3.15
N TRP A 39 -5.28 -21.95 -4.06
CA TRP A 39 -4.60 -22.26 -5.32
C TRP A 39 -3.43 -21.31 -5.57
N THR A 40 -2.36 -21.81 -6.20
CA THR A 40 -1.25 -20.97 -6.63
C THR A 40 -1.61 -20.26 -7.93
N THR A 41 -1.97 -18.99 -7.82
CA THR A 41 -2.32 -18.14 -8.98
C THR A 41 -1.09 -17.65 -9.75
N LEU A 42 0.08 -17.60 -9.10
CA LEU A 42 1.32 -17.11 -9.69
C LEU A 42 2.21 -18.29 -10.15
N ARG A 43 2.91 -18.11 -11.28
CA ARG A 43 3.92 -19.06 -11.75
C ARG A 43 5.30 -18.78 -11.14
N GLY A 44 5.95 -19.84 -10.64
CA GLY A 44 7.30 -19.81 -10.07
C GLY A 44 7.33 -19.65 -8.55
N LEU A 45 8.22 -20.41 -7.90
CA LEU A 45 8.33 -20.50 -6.44
C LEU A 45 8.56 -19.13 -5.77
N GLY A 46 9.41 -18.29 -6.35
CA GLY A 46 9.70 -16.96 -5.80
C GLY A 46 8.48 -16.07 -5.68
N LYS A 47 7.58 -16.10 -6.67
CA LYS A 47 6.35 -15.29 -6.67
C LYS A 47 5.33 -15.81 -5.66
N VAL A 48 5.13 -17.13 -5.61
CA VAL A 48 4.23 -17.75 -4.62
C VAL A 48 4.74 -17.50 -3.19
N LYS A 49 6.06 -17.61 -2.96
CA LYS A 49 6.66 -17.30 -1.66
C LYS A 49 6.46 -15.83 -1.29
N ALA A 50 6.68 -14.90 -2.23
CA ALA A 50 6.45 -13.47 -1.99
C ALA A 50 4.98 -13.17 -1.64
N GLN A 51 4.03 -13.77 -2.37
CA GLN A 51 2.60 -13.65 -2.09
C GLN A 51 2.25 -14.15 -0.68
N ALA A 52 2.73 -15.35 -0.32
CA ALA A 52 2.50 -15.91 1.00
C ALA A 52 3.07 -15.02 2.12
N MET A 53 4.31 -14.54 1.96
CA MET A 53 4.95 -13.64 2.92
C MET A 53 4.16 -12.34 3.08
N LEU A 54 3.73 -11.73 1.98
CA LEU A 54 2.96 -10.48 2.03
C LEU A 54 1.64 -10.65 2.78
N ILE A 55 0.90 -11.73 2.52
CA ILE A 55 -0.36 -12.03 3.22
C ILE A 55 -0.12 -12.18 4.73
N VAL A 56 0.89 -12.95 5.13
CA VAL A 56 1.24 -13.15 6.55
C VAL A 56 1.64 -11.82 7.22
N VAL A 57 2.47 -11.01 6.54
CA VAL A 57 2.85 -9.68 7.04
C VAL A 57 1.62 -8.79 7.23
N CYS A 58 0.73 -8.71 6.24
CA CYS A 58 -0.50 -7.92 6.33
C CYS A 58 -1.42 -8.38 7.48
N MET A 59 -1.56 -9.69 7.71
CA MET A 59 -2.36 -10.20 8.83
C MET A 59 -1.73 -9.83 10.18
N ASN A 60 -0.41 -9.90 10.31
CA ASN A 60 0.30 -9.47 11.51
C ASN A 60 0.14 -7.97 11.75
N LEU A 61 0.26 -7.14 10.71
CA LEU A 61 0.00 -5.69 10.77
C LEU A 61 -1.43 -5.40 11.24
N LYS A 62 -2.43 -6.09 10.68
CA LYS A 62 -3.84 -5.99 11.12
C LYS A 62 -4.00 -6.35 12.60
N LYS A 63 -3.33 -7.40 13.07
CA LYS A 63 -3.37 -7.81 14.47
C LYS A 63 -2.78 -6.73 15.39
N MET A 64 -1.64 -6.16 15.03
CA MET A 64 -1.04 -5.04 15.77
C MET A 64 -1.92 -3.81 15.78
N ALA A 65 -2.50 -3.41 14.64
CA ALA A 65 -3.44 -2.29 14.57
C ALA A 65 -4.65 -2.50 15.50
N ASN A 66 -5.21 -3.71 15.52
CA ASN A 66 -6.30 -4.05 16.44
C ASN A 66 -5.87 -4.00 17.91
N TRP A 67 -4.65 -4.40 18.24
CA TRP A 67 -4.11 -4.28 19.58
C TRP A 67 -3.92 -2.82 20.00
N MET A 68 -3.32 -2.00 19.14
CA MET A 68 -3.16 -0.56 19.39
C MET A 68 -4.51 0.11 19.63
N TRP A 69 -5.51 -0.19 18.78
CA TRP A 69 -6.88 0.30 18.93
C TRP A 69 -7.51 -0.10 20.27
N ARG A 70 -7.44 -1.39 20.63
CA ARG A 70 -7.98 -1.91 21.91
C ARG A 70 -7.23 -1.39 23.13
N SER A 71 -5.94 -1.08 22.99
CA SER A 71 -5.08 -0.58 24.07
C SER A 71 -5.27 0.92 24.37
N GLY A 72 -6.10 1.64 23.59
CA GLY A 72 -6.44 3.04 23.82
C GLY A 72 -5.34 4.06 23.51
N LYS A 73 -4.15 3.63 23.07
CA LYS A 73 -3.03 4.53 22.70
C LYS A 73 -3.31 5.33 21.42
N ASP A 74 -4.11 4.76 20.51
CA ASP A 74 -4.52 5.39 19.24
C ASP A 74 -6.02 5.14 18.91
N GLY A 75 -6.86 4.82 19.91
CA GLY A 75 -8.32 4.78 19.74
C GLY A 75 -8.86 6.17 19.35
N PRO A 76 -10.16 6.36 19.08
CA PRO A 76 -10.73 7.68 18.81
C PRO A 76 -10.77 8.46 20.14
N ASN A 77 -9.61 8.90 20.58
CA ASN A 77 -9.39 9.73 21.74
C ASN A 77 -9.03 11.12 21.18
N PRO A 78 -9.76 12.19 21.56
CA PRO A 78 -9.56 13.54 21.02
C PRO A 78 -8.18 14.16 21.35
N SER A 79 -7.33 13.48 22.12
CA SER A 79 -5.99 13.94 22.52
C SER A 79 -4.82 13.33 21.74
N ASN A 80 -5.08 12.53 20.69
CA ASN A 80 -4.03 11.87 19.91
C ASN A 80 -3.24 12.89 19.06
N PRO A 81 -1.90 12.95 19.14
CA PRO A 81 -1.08 13.93 18.42
C PRO A 81 -1.05 13.72 16.89
N CYS A 82 -1.63 12.61 16.39
CA CYS A 82 -1.67 12.27 14.96
C CYS A 82 -2.63 13.14 14.11
N THR A 83 -3.32 14.12 14.70
CA THR A 83 -4.02 15.16 13.93
C THR A 83 -3.06 15.98 13.05
N ASN A 84 -1.78 16.06 13.41
CA ASN A 84 -0.76 16.78 12.65
C ASN A 84 -0.23 16.00 11.43
N LEU A 85 -0.35 14.67 11.41
CA LEU A 85 0.11 13.85 10.28
C LEU A 85 -0.88 13.92 9.10
N HIS A 86 -2.15 14.16 9.39
CA HIS A 86 -3.18 14.37 8.37
C HIS A 86 -2.90 15.60 7.50
N GLY A 87 -2.39 16.69 8.09
CA GLY A 87 -1.96 17.89 7.36
C GLY A 87 -0.83 17.61 6.38
N LEU A 88 0.24 16.95 6.85
CA LEU A 88 1.40 16.60 6.01
C LEU A 88 1.03 15.68 4.84
N ILE A 89 0.11 14.73 5.08
CA ILE A 89 -0.38 13.83 4.04
C ILE A 89 -1.21 14.60 3.00
N ILE A 90 -2.05 15.54 3.42
CA ILE A 90 -2.84 16.39 2.51
C ILE A 90 -1.92 17.28 1.67
N ASP A 91 -0.89 17.86 2.27
CA ASP A 91 0.08 18.73 1.58
C ASP A 91 0.88 17.95 0.54
N LEU A 92 1.36 16.75 0.90
CA LEU A 92 2.04 15.85 -0.02
C LEU A 92 1.14 15.41 -1.18
N TYR A 93 -0.12 15.07 -0.89
CA TYR A 93 -1.08 14.66 -1.93
C TYR A 93 -1.41 15.81 -2.89
N SER A 94 -1.59 17.01 -2.35
CA SER A 94 -1.84 18.23 -3.15
C SER A 94 -0.64 18.56 -4.05
N PHE A 95 0.57 18.45 -3.53
CA PHE A 95 1.81 18.65 -4.30
C PHE A 95 1.96 17.64 -5.44
N ILE A 96 1.70 16.35 -5.19
CA ILE A 96 1.73 15.30 -6.23
C ILE A 96 0.71 15.59 -7.33
N ILE A 97 -0.51 16.01 -6.99
CA ILE A 97 -1.54 16.37 -7.98
C ILE A 97 -1.11 17.57 -8.84
N ILE A 98 -0.46 18.58 -8.24
CA ILE A 98 0.08 19.75 -8.97
C ILE A 98 1.18 19.30 -9.96
N LEU A 99 2.10 18.42 -9.53
CA LEU A 99 3.15 17.89 -10.41
C LEU A 99 2.57 17.09 -11.58
N LEU A 100 1.57 16.25 -11.34
CA LEU A 100 0.92 15.46 -12.38
C LEU A 100 0.18 16.38 -13.38
N LYS A 101 -0.52 17.41 -12.90
CA LYS A 101 -1.22 18.39 -13.77
C LYS A 101 -0.23 19.20 -14.62
N ASN A 102 0.88 19.66 -14.04
CA ASN A 102 1.92 20.40 -14.78
C ASN A 102 2.60 19.52 -15.83
N THR A 103 2.86 18.25 -15.51
CA THR A 103 3.47 17.29 -16.45
C THR A 103 2.53 16.97 -17.62
N ILE A 104 1.25 16.71 -17.36
CA ILE A 104 0.24 16.50 -18.40
C ILE A 104 0.04 17.76 -19.26
N PHE A 105 0.07 18.96 -18.66
CA PHE A 105 0.00 20.22 -19.40
C PHE A 105 1.19 20.39 -20.34
N ILE A 106 2.41 20.09 -19.89
CA ILE A 106 3.62 20.13 -20.72
C ILE A 106 3.53 19.14 -21.87
N ILE A 107 3.10 17.90 -21.61
CA ILE A 107 2.94 16.85 -22.63
C ILE A 107 1.87 17.25 -23.65
N LYS A 108 0.70 17.73 -23.21
CA LYS A 108 -0.34 18.22 -24.12
C LYS A 108 0.15 19.39 -24.97
N LYS A 109 0.91 20.33 -24.39
CA LYS A 109 1.51 21.45 -25.13
C LYS A 109 2.51 20.95 -26.18
N THR A 110 3.45 20.08 -25.81
CA THR A 110 4.44 19.54 -26.76
C THR A 110 3.79 18.69 -27.85
N VAL A 111 2.83 17.82 -27.51
CA VAL A 111 2.12 17.00 -28.51
C VAL A 111 1.26 17.86 -29.43
N PHE A 112 0.61 18.91 -28.92
CA PHE A 112 -0.15 19.86 -29.73
C PHE A 112 0.75 20.62 -30.72
N PHE A 113 1.91 21.13 -30.27
CA PHE A 113 2.88 21.77 -31.16
C PHE A 113 3.48 20.81 -32.19
N ASN A 114 3.75 19.55 -31.81
CA ASN A 114 4.27 18.54 -32.75
C ASN A 114 3.22 17.98 -33.72
N LYS A 115 1.92 18.19 -33.45
CA LYS A 115 0.80 17.74 -34.31
C LYS A 115 0.28 18.84 -35.24
N MET A 116 0.82 20.06 -35.18
CA MET A 116 0.55 21.06 -36.21
C MET A 116 1.33 20.73 -37.48
N PRO A 117 0.70 20.65 -38.67
CA PRO A 117 1.44 20.60 -39.92
C PRO A 117 2.33 21.85 -39.99
N ARG A 118 3.58 21.71 -40.43
CA ARG A 118 4.47 22.85 -40.70
C ARG A 118 3.76 23.77 -41.70
N LEU A 119 3.11 24.82 -41.21
CA LEU A 119 2.56 25.86 -42.05
C LEU A 119 3.75 26.51 -42.76
N ASP A 120 3.72 26.43 -44.07
CA ASP A 120 4.65 27.13 -44.95
C ASP A 120 4.64 28.62 -44.60
N MET A 121 5.82 29.12 -44.20
CA MET A 121 6.04 30.53 -43.84
C MET A 121 5.86 31.51 -45.00
N SER A 122 5.59 31.05 -46.23
CA SER A 122 5.16 31.90 -47.33
C SER A 122 3.74 32.48 -47.15
N SER A 123 2.91 31.86 -46.31
CA SER A 123 1.52 32.31 -46.05
C SER A 123 1.39 33.34 -44.90
N LEU A 124 2.48 33.64 -44.19
CA LEU A 124 2.52 34.56 -43.05
C LEU A 124 2.37 36.05 -43.43
N GLY A 125 2.19 36.38 -44.70
CA GLY A 125 1.79 37.72 -45.14
C GLY A 125 0.39 38.15 -44.64
N PHE A 126 -0.47 37.20 -44.25
CA PHE A 126 -1.84 37.49 -43.84
C PHE A 126 -1.99 37.86 -42.33
N ILE A 127 -1.03 37.48 -41.49
CA ILE A 127 -1.16 37.65 -40.01
C ILE A 127 -0.76 39.07 -39.55
N LYS A 128 -0.07 39.86 -40.38
CA LYS A 128 0.21 41.28 -40.07
C LYS A 128 -1.03 42.20 -40.12
N GLN A 129 -2.17 41.73 -40.62
CA GLN A 129 -3.40 42.54 -40.70
C GLN A 129 -4.21 42.57 -39.39
N PHE A 130 -3.94 41.67 -38.44
CA PHE A 130 -4.76 41.51 -37.21
C PHE A 130 -4.08 41.99 -35.92
N TYR A 131 -2.87 42.55 -36.00
CA TYR A 131 -2.14 43.13 -34.87
C TYR A 131 -1.73 44.59 -35.14
N LEU A 132 -2.68 45.37 -35.66
CA LEU A 132 -2.75 46.84 -35.57
C LEU A 132 -4.16 47.21 -35.15
#